data_AF-A0A7W7KNN4-F1
#
_entry.id   AF-A0A7W7KNN4-F1
#
_cell.length_a   1.000
_cell.length_b   1.000
_cell.length_c   1.000
_cell.angle_alpha   90.00
_cell.angle_beta   90.00
_cell.angle_gamma   90.00
#
_symmetry.space_group_name_H-M   'P 1'
#
loop_
_entity.id
_entity.type
_entity.pdbx_description
1 polymer ?
#
loop_
_entity_poly.entity_id
_entity_poly.type
_entity_poly.pdbx_seq_one_letter_code
_entity_poly.pdbx_strand_id
1 'polypeptide(L)'
;MKYRTTLLALFITAAGTGCTQEEMRQFQEGLDAHMLEMSAQDYVVVLQPAQALKVCEERLPQVAVNCVVDGKLIGPPAKRLPFGVMNEKLTFQERGAHAQIGNVLVLTTQTTLNGFKYFSATGYSTLSTNPEQKEFERFIGTLWTNASVPMNIHRRDDQVATSFLYRNDANAPQINAELHRQAELAARNAQLQADQQAYDNSVEGRAEAQRNAILACQEEIDDARADIAEDDRVARVSGVRNLSVRHEAGLRIVRCQDDMKAYWKAYKQLGGKERTMAELLK
;
A
#
# COMPACT_ATOMS: atom_id res chain seq x y z
N MET A 1 15.11 4.21 38.18
CA MET A 1 14.05 3.52 38.96
C MET A 1 13.98 3.92 40.45
N LYS A 2 15.05 4.42 41.11
CA LYS A 2 15.00 4.78 42.55
C LYS A 2 14.24 6.07 42.93
N TYR A 3 13.93 6.95 41.97
CA TYR A 3 13.27 8.26 42.26
C TYR A 3 11.74 8.27 42.05
N ARG A 4 11.19 7.26 41.35
CA ARG A 4 9.75 7.18 41.07
C ARG A 4 8.94 6.69 42.28
N THR A 5 9.53 5.80 43.08
CA THR A 5 8.94 5.32 44.33
C THR A 5 8.86 6.43 45.39
N THR A 6 9.77 7.41 45.34
CA THR A 6 9.78 8.55 46.27
C THR A 6 8.71 9.59 45.93
N LEU A 7 8.46 9.86 44.64
CA LEU A 7 7.44 10.82 44.21
C LEU A 7 5.99 10.30 44.32
N LEU A 8 5.76 9.00 44.08
CA LEU A 8 4.44 8.40 44.26
C LEU A 8 4.07 8.22 45.75
N ALA A 9 5.07 7.98 46.61
CA ALA A 9 4.88 7.96 48.06
C ALA A 9 4.49 9.35 48.60
N LEU A 10 4.99 10.43 47.98
CA LEU A 10 4.61 11.81 48.32
C LEU A 10 3.15 12.15 47.94
N PHE A 11 2.63 11.57 46.85
CA PHE A 11 1.24 11.79 46.41
C PHE A 11 0.20 11.14 47.31
N ILE A 12 0.47 9.94 47.83
CA ILE A 12 -0.46 9.22 48.71
C ILE A 12 -0.48 9.87 50.11
N THR A 13 0.62 10.52 50.54
CA THR A 13 0.61 11.37 51.74
C THR A 13 -0.03 12.75 51.52
N ALA A 14 0.05 13.33 50.31
CA ALA A 14 -0.48 14.67 50.02
C ALA A 14 -2.01 14.74 49.94
N ALA A 15 -2.68 13.66 49.52
CA ALA A 15 -4.15 13.58 49.53
C ALA A 15 -4.75 13.57 50.96
N GLY A 16 -3.92 13.37 52.00
CA GLY A 16 -4.30 13.51 53.41
C GLY A 16 -3.85 14.82 54.06
N THR A 17 -3.10 15.69 53.37
CA THR A 17 -2.48 16.88 53.95
C THR A 17 -2.81 18.13 53.15
N GLY A 18 -4.06 18.62 53.25
CA GLY A 18 -4.43 20.04 53.06
C GLY A 18 -3.68 20.88 52.01
N CYS A 19 -3.36 20.33 50.83
CA CYS A 19 -2.71 21.11 49.77
C CYS A 19 -3.68 22.17 49.25
N THR A 20 -3.16 23.38 49.08
CA THR A 20 -3.93 24.50 48.55
C THR A 20 -4.08 24.37 47.02
N GLN A 21 -5.14 24.98 46.48
CA GLN A 21 -5.43 24.93 45.04
C GLN A 21 -4.28 25.51 44.18
N GLU A 22 -3.52 26.45 44.76
CA GLU A 22 -2.36 27.08 44.13
C GLU A 22 -1.15 26.14 44.06
N GLU A 23 -0.94 25.29 45.05
CA GLU A 23 0.12 24.26 45.04
C GLU A 23 -0.18 23.17 44.00
N MET A 24 -1.46 22.81 43.82
CA MET A 24 -1.87 21.91 42.74
C MET A 24 -1.66 22.54 41.35
N ARG A 25 -1.94 23.84 41.19
CA ARG A 25 -1.69 24.57 39.95
C ARG A 25 -0.20 24.63 39.60
N GLN A 26 0.65 24.97 40.57
CA GLN A 26 2.11 25.00 40.39
C GLN A 26 2.69 23.61 40.11
N PHE A 27 2.13 22.57 40.71
CA PHE A 27 2.51 21.19 40.41
C PHE A 27 2.10 20.78 38.98
N GLN A 28 0.91 21.18 38.53
CA GLN A 28 0.42 20.92 37.17
C GLN A 28 1.23 21.68 36.12
N GLU A 29 1.53 22.96 36.36
CA GLU A 29 2.42 23.77 35.51
C GLU A 29 3.84 23.23 35.49
N GLY A 30 4.33 22.71 36.62
CA GLY A 30 5.62 22.00 36.70
C GLY A 30 5.62 20.68 35.93
N LEU A 31 4.50 19.95 35.92
CA LEU A 31 4.35 18.70 35.16
C LEU A 31 4.24 18.98 33.66
N ASP A 32 3.53 20.02 33.26
CA ASP A 32 3.42 20.48 31.87
C ASP A 32 4.76 21.01 31.36
N ALA A 33 5.51 21.77 32.18
CA ALA A 33 6.85 22.23 31.87
C ALA A 33 7.87 21.08 31.78
N HIS A 34 7.78 20.07 32.66
CA HIS A 34 8.67 18.91 32.61
C HIS A 34 8.29 17.93 31.47
N MET A 35 7.00 17.85 31.11
CA MET A 35 6.52 17.18 29.90
C MET A 35 6.97 17.91 28.63
N LEU A 36 7.03 19.25 28.65
CA LEU A 36 7.62 20.08 27.60
C LEU A 36 9.14 19.91 27.51
N GLU A 37 9.86 19.78 28.62
CA GLU A 37 11.30 19.48 28.63
C GLU A 37 11.61 18.05 28.16
N MET A 38 10.77 17.07 28.48
CA MET A 38 10.85 15.71 27.93
C MET A 38 10.33 15.63 26.47
N SER A 39 9.74 16.71 25.93
CA SER A 39 9.12 16.75 24.60
C SER A 39 10.04 17.12 23.44
N ALA A 40 11.30 17.50 23.67
CA ALA A 40 12.18 17.99 22.61
C ALA A 40 13.13 16.92 22.03
N GLN A 41 12.81 15.63 22.14
CA GLN A 41 13.50 14.60 21.36
C GLN A 41 12.71 14.37 20.07
N ASP A 42 13.05 15.14 19.04
CA ASP A 42 12.56 14.89 17.69
C ASP A 42 13.06 13.52 17.23
N TYR A 43 12.16 12.61 16.86
CA TYR A 43 12.53 11.38 16.18
C TYR A 43 12.31 11.53 14.68
N VAL A 44 13.16 10.90 13.89
CA VAL A 44 13.13 10.92 12.42
C VAL A 44 12.95 9.51 11.92
N VAL A 45 12.02 9.34 10.97
CA VAL A 45 11.90 8.11 10.20
C VAL A 45 12.97 8.10 9.13
N VAL A 46 13.89 7.13 9.22
CA VAL A 46 15.00 6.92 8.28
C VAL A 46 14.54 6.03 7.13
N LEU A 47 13.49 6.48 6.43
CA LEU A 47 12.92 5.87 5.23
C LEU A 47 12.41 6.96 4.30
N GLN A 48 12.35 6.66 2.99
CA GLN A 48 11.67 7.54 2.05
C GLN A 48 10.17 7.63 2.40
N PRO A 49 9.50 8.79 2.20
CA PRO A 49 8.10 8.96 2.57
C PRO A 49 7.17 7.87 2.01
N ALA A 50 7.32 7.51 0.73
CA ALA A 50 6.53 6.45 0.11
C ALA A 50 6.71 5.06 0.79
N GLN A 51 7.94 4.76 1.21
CA GLN A 51 8.24 3.51 1.93
C GLN A 51 7.65 3.53 3.34
N ALA A 52 7.73 4.67 4.03
CA ALA A 52 7.13 4.83 5.36
C ALA A 52 5.59 4.69 5.31
N LEU A 53 4.94 5.27 4.30
CA LEU A 53 3.50 5.11 4.07
C LEU A 53 3.11 3.66 3.83
N LYS A 54 3.87 2.94 2.99
CA LYS A 54 3.64 1.51 2.77
C LYS A 54 3.75 0.68 4.06
N VAL A 55 4.74 0.99 4.91
CA VAL A 55 4.89 0.35 6.22
C VAL A 55 3.69 0.66 7.13
N CYS A 56 3.21 1.91 7.13
CA CYS A 56 2.03 2.33 7.87
C CYS A 56 0.75 1.61 7.42
N GLU A 57 0.55 1.43 6.12
CA GLU A 57 -0.66 0.79 5.58
C GLU A 57 -0.64 -0.73 5.79
N GLU A 58 0.49 -1.37 5.52
CA GLU A 58 0.53 -2.82 5.39
C GLU A 58 1.01 -3.52 6.65
N ARG A 59 1.97 -2.94 7.39
CA ARG A 59 2.74 -3.66 8.42
C ARG A 59 2.41 -3.23 9.84
N LEU A 60 2.26 -1.94 10.10
CA LEU A 60 1.96 -1.43 11.44
C LEU A 60 0.65 -1.99 12.03
N PRO A 61 -0.45 -2.13 11.26
CA PRO A 61 -1.67 -2.72 11.77
C PRO A 61 -1.51 -4.17 12.21
N GLN A 62 -0.54 -4.90 11.66
CA GLN A 62 -0.26 -6.31 11.99
C GLN A 62 0.44 -6.46 13.34
N VAL A 63 1.18 -5.43 13.76
CA VAL A 63 1.86 -5.36 15.07
C VAL A 63 1.10 -4.47 16.06
N ALA A 64 -0.20 -4.24 15.80
CA ALA A 64 -1.09 -3.47 16.66
C ALA A 64 -0.68 -2.01 16.90
N VAL A 65 -0.05 -1.40 15.90
CA VAL A 65 0.29 0.03 15.89
C VAL A 65 -0.60 0.72 14.86
N ASN A 66 -1.38 1.71 15.30
CA ASN A 66 -2.07 2.62 14.40
C ASN A 66 -1.06 3.65 13.87
N CYS A 67 -1.13 3.97 12.58
CA CYS A 67 -0.31 5.03 12.00
C CYS A 67 -1.18 6.23 11.63
N VAL A 68 -0.81 7.40 12.12
CA VAL A 68 -1.46 8.67 11.79
C VAL A 68 -0.44 9.55 11.09
N VAL A 69 -0.72 10.00 9.89
CA VAL A 69 0.16 10.89 9.12
C VAL A 69 -0.54 12.23 8.96
N ASP A 70 0.07 13.30 9.45
CA ASP A 70 -0.48 14.67 9.40
C ASP A 70 -1.95 14.76 9.89
N GLY A 71 -2.24 14.06 10.99
CA GLY A 71 -3.57 14.01 11.61
C GLY A 71 -4.56 13.04 10.95
N LYS A 72 -4.18 12.32 9.88
CA LYS A 72 -5.04 11.33 9.22
C LYS A 72 -4.59 9.91 9.52
N LEU A 73 -5.51 9.05 9.92
CA LEU A 73 -5.25 7.62 10.06
C LEU A 73 -4.93 7.02 8.69
N ILE A 74 -3.81 6.30 8.60
CA ILE A 74 -3.35 5.61 7.40
C ILE A 74 -3.46 4.10 7.61
N GLY A 75 -4.05 3.41 6.62
CA GLY A 75 -4.27 1.98 6.68
C GLY A 75 -5.50 1.56 7.49
N PRO A 76 -5.79 0.24 7.56
CA PRO A 76 -6.86 -0.29 8.39
C PRO A 76 -6.54 -0.11 9.88
N PRO A 77 -7.58 -0.04 10.75
CA PRO A 77 -7.37 -0.01 12.19
C PRO A 77 -6.49 -1.18 12.65
N ALA A 78 -5.57 -0.89 13.57
CA ALA A 78 -4.63 -1.89 14.03
C ALA A 78 -5.33 -3.07 14.69
N LYS A 79 -4.87 -4.29 14.39
CA LYS A 79 -5.39 -5.51 15.01
C LYS A 79 -5.07 -5.46 16.50
N ARG A 80 -6.04 -5.79 17.35
CA ARG A 80 -5.84 -5.81 18.80
C ARG A 80 -4.79 -6.86 19.17
N LEU A 81 -3.80 -6.51 20.00
CA LEU A 81 -2.93 -7.53 20.60
C LEU A 81 -3.79 -8.37 21.55
N PRO A 82 -3.79 -9.71 21.43
CA PRO A 82 -4.24 -10.54 22.53
C PRO A 82 -3.32 -10.27 23.74
N PHE A 83 -3.92 -10.19 24.92
CA PHE A 83 -3.23 -10.05 26.21
C PHE A 83 -2.03 -11.00 26.29
N GLY A 84 -0.81 -10.47 26.30
CA GLY A 84 0.37 -11.33 26.37
C GLY A 84 1.72 -10.62 26.40
N VAL A 85 1.84 -9.40 25.85
CA VAL A 85 3.14 -8.74 25.78
C VAL A 85 3.27 -7.70 26.91
N MET A 86 3.62 -8.28 28.06
CA MET A 86 4.05 -7.72 29.34
C MET A 86 4.45 -6.24 29.37
N ASN A 87 3.73 -5.47 30.19
CA ASN A 87 4.23 -4.23 30.79
C ASN A 87 4.37 -4.46 32.29
N GLU A 88 5.60 -4.47 32.81
CA GLU A 88 5.90 -4.64 34.25
C GLU A 88 5.28 -3.54 35.13
N LYS A 89 4.84 -2.44 34.52
CA LYS A 89 4.26 -1.27 35.19
C LYS A 89 2.74 -1.35 35.43
N LEU A 90 2.03 -2.33 34.89
CA LEU A 90 0.58 -2.47 35.13
C LEU A 90 0.31 -3.18 36.45
N THR A 91 -0.52 -2.58 37.31
CA THR A 91 -0.99 -3.22 38.54
C THR A 91 -1.84 -4.46 38.22
N PHE A 92 -1.95 -5.38 39.17
CA PHE A 92 -2.74 -6.62 38.99
C PHE A 92 -4.22 -6.32 38.66
N GLN A 93 -4.79 -5.23 39.20
CA GLN A 93 -6.14 -4.77 38.89
C GLN A 93 -6.28 -4.24 37.45
N GLU A 94 -5.29 -3.49 36.94
CA GLU A 94 -5.29 -3.02 35.55
C GLU A 94 -5.13 -4.17 34.54
N ARG A 95 -4.43 -5.24 34.92
CA ARG A 95 -4.35 -6.48 34.12
C ARG A 95 -5.68 -7.25 34.09
N GLY A 96 -6.45 -7.21 35.16
CA GLY A 96 -7.73 -7.92 35.29
C GLY A 96 -8.92 -7.24 34.61
N ALA A 97 -8.83 -5.94 34.31
CA ALA A 97 -9.97 -5.12 33.85
C ALA A 97 -10.14 -5.03 32.31
N HIS A 98 -9.63 -5.99 31.52
CA HIS A 98 -9.68 -5.94 30.04
C HIS A 98 -9.06 -4.66 29.42
N ALA A 99 -8.06 -4.07 30.08
CA ALA A 99 -7.34 -2.91 29.57
C ALA A 99 -6.78 -3.13 28.15
N GLN A 100 -7.26 -2.35 27.19
CA GLN A 100 -6.73 -2.39 25.82
C GLN A 100 -5.55 -1.45 25.71
N ILE A 101 -4.40 -1.97 25.30
CA ILE A 101 -3.24 -1.13 24.95
C ILE A 101 -3.35 -0.78 23.46
N GLY A 102 -3.52 0.50 23.15
CA GLY A 102 -3.45 1.02 21.79
C GLY A 102 -2.11 1.71 21.57
N ASN A 103 -1.32 1.25 20.60
CA ASN A 103 -0.13 1.99 20.18
C ASN A 103 -0.47 2.88 18.98
N VAL A 104 -0.06 4.13 19.02
CA VAL A 104 -0.26 5.08 17.93
C VAL A 104 1.07 5.71 17.57
N LEU A 105 1.48 5.55 16.33
CA LEU A 105 2.60 6.26 15.73
C LEU A 105 2.06 7.42 14.92
N VAL A 106 2.40 8.64 15.36
CA VAL A 106 2.09 9.88 14.66
C VAL A 106 3.30 10.29 13.85
N LEU A 107 3.15 10.38 12.55
CA LEU A 107 4.12 10.92 11.63
C LEU A 107 3.68 12.33 11.21
N THR A 108 4.60 13.27 11.27
CA THR A 108 4.39 14.64 10.78
C THR A 108 5.34 14.89 9.63
N THR A 109 4.79 15.32 8.49
CA THR A 109 5.59 15.67 7.32
C THR A 109 6.41 16.91 7.63
N GLN A 110 7.72 16.78 7.47
CA GLN A 110 8.67 17.85 7.56
C GLN A 110 9.34 18.02 6.20
N THR A 111 9.86 19.22 5.94
CA THR A 111 10.61 19.50 4.72
C THR A 111 11.91 20.19 5.11
N THR A 112 13.03 19.69 4.61
CA THR A 112 14.32 20.35 4.76
C THR A 112 14.39 21.63 3.93
N LEU A 113 15.46 22.42 4.13
CA LEU A 113 15.67 23.66 3.38
C LEU A 113 15.78 23.43 1.86
N ASN A 114 16.35 22.29 1.42
CA ASN A 114 16.47 21.98 -0.01
C ASN A 114 15.26 21.20 -0.57
N GLY A 115 14.16 21.09 0.19
CA GLY A 115 12.93 20.50 -0.31
C GLY A 115 12.82 18.98 -0.19
N PHE A 116 13.71 18.33 0.58
CA PHE A 116 13.55 16.91 0.91
C PHE A 116 12.43 16.74 1.96
N LYS A 117 11.39 15.99 1.60
CA LYS A 117 10.31 15.64 2.54
C LYS A 117 10.71 14.42 3.37
N TYR A 118 10.53 14.52 4.68
CA TYR A 118 10.77 13.42 5.62
C TYR A 118 9.68 13.40 6.69
N PHE A 119 9.61 12.33 7.49
CA PHE A 119 8.68 12.26 8.61
C PHE A 119 9.43 12.41 9.94
N SER A 120 8.95 13.35 10.77
CA SER A 120 9.21 13.28 12.21
C SER A 120 8.21 12.32 12.84
N ALA A 121 8.65 11.55 13.83
CA ALA A 121 7.83 10.53 14.48
C ALA A 121 7.55 10.89 15.94
N THR A 122 6.31 10.71 16.38
CA THR A 122 5.93 10.72 17.79
C THR A 122 5.10 9.47 18.10
N GLY A 123 5.50 8.74 19.13
CA GLY A 123 4.87 7.48 19.50
C GLY A 123 4.16 7.59 20.84
N TYR A 124 2.89 7.21 20.87
CA TYR A 124 2.04 7.18 22.05
C TYR A 124 1.52 5.77 22.31
N SER A 125 1.31 5.46 23.58
CA SER A 125 0.59 4.27 24.00
C SER A 125 -0.52 4.65 24.95
N THR A 126 -1.73 4.24 24.62
CA THR A 126 -2.93 4.45 25.42
C THR A 126 -3.31 3.15 26.12
N LEU A 127 -3.72 3.24 27.38
CA LEU A 127 -4.33 2.15 28.11
C LEU A 127 -5.81 2.49 28.32
N SER A 128 -6.71 1.69 27.78
CA SER A 128 -8.14 1.95 27.85
C SER A 128 -8.84 0.91 28.73
N THR A 129 -9.33 1.34 29.90
CA THR A 129 -10.36 0.63 30.69
C THR A 129 -11.68 1.44 30.83
N ASN A 130 -11.69 2.78 30.62
CA ASN A 130 -12.86 3.66 30.37
C ASN A 130 -12.37 5.09 29.91
N PRO A 131 -13.21 6.09 29.53
CA PRO A 131 -13.04 6.95 28.33
C PRO A 131 -12.10 8.15 28.49
N GLU A 132 -11.65 8.47 29.70
CA GLU A 132 -10.66 9.52 29.97
C GLU A 132 -9.24 8.97 29.80
N GLN A 133 -8.95 8.51 28.57
CA GLN A 133 -7.77 7.73 28.22
C GLN A 133 -6.47 8.33 28.79
N LYS A 134 -5.84 7.59 29.70
CA LYS A 134 -4.51 7.92 30.21
C LYS A 134 -3.48 7.68 29.10
N GLU A 135 -2.92 8.76 28.57
CA GLU A 135 -1.68 8.72 27.78
C GLU A 135 -0.53 8.39 28.74
N PHE A 136 0.18 7.29 28.51
CA PHE A 136 1.14 6.82 29.50
C PHE A 136 2.54 7.44 29.37
N GLU A 137 3.06 7.73 28.17
CA GLU A 137 4.41 8.32 27.95
C GLU A 137 4.71 8.45 26.44
N ARG A 138 5.49 9.46 26.02
CA ARG A 138 6.07 9.61 24.66
C ARG A 138 7.34 8.75 24.54
N PHE A 139 7.43 7.92 23.49
CA PHE A 139 8.60 7.10 23.11
C PHE A 139 9.44 6.49 24.27
N ILE A 140 8.94 5.44 24.93
CA ILE A 140 9.81 4.57 25.75
C ILE A 140 10.55 3.61 24.82
N GLY A 141 11.89 3.73 24.72
CA GLY A 141 12.72 2.87 23.88
C GLY A 141 12.42 1.38 24.02
N THR A 142 12.21 0.86 25.24
CA THR A 142 11.89 -0.55 25.48
C THR A 142 10.51 -0.97 24.97
N LEU A 143 9.50 -0.09 25.04
CA LEU A 143 8.16 -0.40 24.57
C LEU A 143 8.09 -0.41 23.04
N TRP A 144 8.68 0.59 22.39
CA TRP A 144 8.76 0.65 20.93
C TRP A 144 9.68 -0.42 20.35
N THR A 145 10.69 -0.86 21.11
CA THR A 145 11.48 -2.06 20.82
C THR A 145 10.60 -3.32 20.89
N ASN A 146 9.78 -3.48 21.93
CA ASN A 146 8.92 -4.66 22.10
C ASN A 146 7.76 -4.70 21.08
N ALA A 147 7.22 -3.54 20.70
CA ALA A 147 6.24 -3.43 19.62
C ALA A 147 6.80 -3.82 18.25
N SER A 148 8.12 -4.07 18.15
CA SER A 148 8.79 -4.56 16.94
C SER A 148 8.43 -3.73 15.71
N VAL A 149 8.38 -2.40 15.88
CA VAL A 149 7.94 -1.50 14.83
C VAL A 149 8.89 -1.65 13.63
N PRO A 150 8.41 -2.08 12.46
CA PRO A 150 9.22 -2.34 11.27
C PRO A 150 9.64 -1.04 10.55
N MET A 151 9.91 0.01 11.31
CA MET A 151 10.26 1.33 10.84
C MET A 151 11.54 1.78 11.55
N ASN A 152 12.53 2.19 10.77
CA ASN A 152 13.80 2.69 11.31
C ASN A 152 13.60 4.09 11.87
N ILE A 153 13.26 4.19 13.15
CA ILE A 153 13.01 5.45 13.85
C ILE A 153 14.20 5.75 14.74
N HIS A 154 14.84 6.89 14.49
CA HIS A 154 16.04 7.31 15.21
C HIS A 154 15.80 8.66 15.84
N ARG A 155 16.50 8.95 16.94
CA ARG A 155 16.53 10.33 17.43
C ARG A 155 17.17 11.23 16.37
N ARG A 156 16.71 12.46 16.24
CA ARG A 156 17.19 13.41 15.23
C ARG A 156 18.68 13.70 15.37
N ASP A 157 19.19 13.69 16.60
CA ASP A 157 20.61 13.90 16.93
C ASP A 157 21.48 12.63 16.76
N ASP A 158 20.88 11.48 16.42
CA ASP A 158 21.62 10.27 16.06
C ASP A 158 22.38 10.49 14.74
N GLN A 159 23.59 9.94 14.66
CA GLN A 159 24.42 9.95 13.45
C GLN A 159 23.68 9.34 12.27
N VAL A 160 22.84 8.31 12.50
CA VAL A 160 22.04 7.66 11.45
C VAL A 160 21.00 8.62 10.87
N ALA A 161 20.23 9.30 11.71
CA ALA A 161 19.23 10.28 11.29
C ALA A 161 19.88 11.48 10.60
N THR A 162 20.95 12.01 11.18
CA THR A 162 21.72 13.14 10.62
C THR A 162 22.27 12.80 9.24
N SER A 163 22.89 11.62 9.08
CA SER A 163 23.44 11.17 7.80
C SER A 163 22.36 10.88 6.76
N PHE A 164 21.18 10.42 7.18
CA PHE A 164 20.04 10.23 6.30
C PHE A 164 19.51 11.55 5.78
N LEU A 165 19.24 12.52 6.67
CA LEU A 165 18.75 13.84 6.29
C LEU A 165 19.75 14.54 5.37
N TYR A 166 21.04 14.58 5.74
CA TYR A 166 22.06 15.24 4.93
C TYR A 166 22.20 14.63 3.52
N ARG A 167 22.26 13.30 3.40
CA ARG A 167 22.41 12.64 2.09
C ARG A 167 21.21 12.86 1.19
N ASN A 168 20.00 12.83 1.73
CA ASN A 168 18.80 13.01 0.93
C ASN A 168 18.51 14.48 0.63
N ASP A 169 18.90 15.39 1.52
CA ASP A 169 18.81 16.83 1.30
C ASP A 169 19.77 17.30 0.20
N ALA A 170 21.00 16.75 0.15
CA ALA A 170 21.93 17.01 -0.95
C ALA A 170 21.40 16.51 -2.32
N ASN A 171 20.62 15.44 -2.32
CA ASN A 171 20.06 14.82 -3.53
C ASN A 171 18.62 15.26 -3.82
N ALA A 172 18.00 16.10 -2.99
CA ALA A 172 16.59 16.48 -3.13
C ALA A 172 16.23 17.04 -4.51
N PRO A 173 17.05 17.91 -5.14
CA PRO A 173 16.75 18.41 -6.48
C PRO A 173 16.65 17.29 -7.53
N GLN A 174 17.52 16.27 -7.44
CA GLN A 174 17.52 15.13 -8.36
C GLN A 174 16.34 14.19 -8.09
N ILE A 175 16.06 13.90 -6.81
CA ILE A 175 14.93 13.07 -6.39
C ILE A 175 13.60 13.71 -6.84
N ASN A 176 13.45 15.03 -6.65
CA ASN A 176 12.25 15.76 -7.03
C ASN A 176 12.07 15.80 -8.56
N ALA A 177 13.15 16.01 -9.32
CA ALA A 177 13.09 15.97 -10.78
C ALA A 177 12.67 14.59 -11.31
N GLU A 178 13.18 13.51 -10.72
CA GLU A 178 12.82 12.14 -11.10
C GLU A 178 11.36 11.82 -10.74
N LEU A 179 10.89 12.22 -9.56
CA LEU A 179 9.48 12.06 -9.17
C LEU A 179 8.54 12.81 -10.12
N HIS A 180 8.89 14.03 -10.54
CA HIS A 180 8.10 14.76 -11.54
C HIS A 180 8.08 14.03 -12.89
N ARG A 181 9.24 13.54 -13.36
CA ARG A 181 9.32 12.77 -14.61
C ARG A 181 8.48 11.50 -14.55
N GLN A 182 8.51 10.77 -13.44
CA GLN A 182 7.69 9.56 -13.25
C GLN A 182 6.20 9.89 -13.22
N ALA A 183 5.80 10.98 -12.56
CA ALA A 183 4.41 11.42 -12.55
C ALA A 183 3.91 11.81 -13.96
N GLU A 184 4.74 12.50 -14.75
CA GLU A 184 4.42 12.83 -16.14
C GLU A 184 4.28 11.58 -17.02
N LEU A 185 5.17 10.60 -16.88
CA LEU A 185 5.08 9.33 -17.59
C LEU A 185 3.84 8.54 -17.20
N ALA A 186 3.52 8.47 -15.91
CA ALA A 186 2.30 7.82 -15.43
C ALA A 186 1.04 8.51 -15.96
N ALA A 187 1.00 9.85 -15.98
CA ALA A 187 -0.12 10.61 -16.53
C ALA A 187 -0.28 10.38 -18.04
N ARG A 188 0.83 10.36 -18.81
CA ARG A 188 0.80 10.02 -20.24
C ARG A 188 0.30 8.61 -20.49
N ASN A 189 0.77 7.63 -19.71
CA ASN A 189 0.33 6.25 -19.85
C ASN A 189 -1.17 6.10 -19.50
N ALA A 190 -1.65 6.77 -18.46
CA ALA A 190 -3.06 6.78 -18.10
C ALA A 190 -3.91 7.42 -19.22
N GLN A 191 -3.44 8.51 -19.84
CA GLN A 191 -4.10 9.13 -20.97
C GLN A 191 -4.15 8.19 -22.18
N LEU A 192 -3.03 7.56 -22.55
CA LEU A 192 -2.99 6.59 -23.65
C LEU A 192 -3.92 5.40 -23.42
N GLN A 193 -4.01 4.90 -22.18
CA GLN A 193 -4.95 3.83 -21.83
C GLN A 193 -6.41 4.30 -21.94
N ALA A 194 -6.72 5.51 -21.51
CA ALA A 194 -8.06 6.08 -21.64
C ALA A 194 -8.44 6.31 -23.11
N ASP A 195 -7.51 6.82 -23.92
CA ASP A 195 -7.69 7.03 -25.36
C ASP A 195 -7.88 5.69 -26.09
N GLN A 196 -7.10 4.66 -25.73
CA GLN A 196 -7.26 3.32 -26.28
C GLN A 196 -8.62 2.72 -25.90
N GLN A 197 -9.02 2.82 -24.63
CA GLN A 197 -10.35 2.35 -24.20
C GLN A 197 -11.48 3.12 -24.89
N ALA A 198 -11.33 4.42 -25.10
CA ALA A 198 -12.29 5.21 -25.84
C ALA A 198 -12.38 4.76 -27.30
N TYR A 199 -11.24 4.48 -27.94
CA TYR A 199 -11.19 3.93 -29.28
C TYR A 199 -11.81 2.53 -29.36
N ASP A 200 -11.45 1.61 -28.47
CA ASP A 200 -11.96 0.24 -28.47
C ASP A 200 -13.50 0.21 -28.27
N ASN A 201 -14.05 1.18 -27.54
CA ASN A 201 -15.50 1.35 -27.35
C ASN A 201 -16.20 2.12 -28.48
N SER A 202 -15.45 2.82 -29.33
CA SER A 202 -16.00 3.54 -30.49
C SER A 202 -16.62 2.57 -31.50
N VAL A 203 -17.33 3.11 -32.50
CA VAL A 203 -17.89 2.27 -33.58
C VAL A 203 -16.75 1.72 -34.43
N GLU A 204 -15.76 2.56 -34.71
CA GLU A 204 -14.59 2.24 -35.51
C GLU A 204 -13.72 1.17 -34.86
N GLY A 205 -13.39 1.31 -33.57
CA GLY A 205 -12.57 0.31 -32.86
C GLY A 205 -13.28 -1.03 -32.71
N ARG A 206 -14.61 -1.04 -32.48
CA ARG A 206 -15.38 -2.28 -32.49
C ARG A 206 -15.43 -2.92 -33.88
N ALA A 207 -15.53 -2.13 -34.95
CA ALA A 207 -15.48 -2.64 -36.31
C ALA A 207 -14.10 -3.28 -36.61
N GLU A 208 -13.02 -2.61 -36.22
CA GLU A 208 -11.66 -3.13 -36.38
C GLU A 208 -11.45 -4.43 -35.58
N ALA A 209 -12.01 -4.54 -34.37
CA ALA A 209 -11.98 -5.76 -33.59
C ALA A 209 -12.67 -6.94 -34.31
N GLN A 210 -13.84 -6.70 -34.93
CA GLN A 210 -14.51 -7.73 -35.73
C GLN A 210 -13.71 -8.11 -36.97
N ARG A 211 -13.10 -7.13 -37.65
CA ARG A 211 -12.21 -7.36 -38.80
C ARG A 211 -11.03 -8.24 -38.42
N ASN A 212 -10.35 -7.93 -37.32
CA ASN A 212 -9.22 -8.72 -36.81
C ASN A 212 -9.64 -10.14 -36.41
N ALA A 213 -10.84 -10.32 -35.83
CA ALA A 213 -11.36 -11.64 -35.52
C ALA A 213 -11.61 -12.50 -36.78
N ILE A 214 -12.10 -11.88 -37.86
CA ILE A 214 -12.27 -12.57 -39.16
C ILE A 214 -10.91 -13.00 -39.73
N LEU A 215 -9.90 -12.12 -39.67
CA LEU A 215 -8.55 -12.42 -40.14
C LEU A 215 -7.90 -13.55 -39.33
N ALA A 216 -8.03 -13.52 -38.00
CA ALA A 216 -7.53 -14.57 -37.12
C ALA A 216 -8.20 -15.93 -37.41
N CYS A 217 -9.51 -15.95 -37.63
CA CYS A 217 -10.22 -17.17 -38.04
C CYS A 217 -9.72 -17.71 -39.39
N GLN A 218 -9.36 -16.84 -40.33
CA GLN A 218 -8.81 -17.25 -41.62
C GLN A 218 -7.43 -17.92 -41.43
N GLU A 219 -6.57 -17.34 -40.60
CA GLU A 219 -5.27 -17.92 -40.25
C GLU A 219 -5.44 -19.31 -39.59
N GLU A 220 -6.37 -19.44 -38.63
CA GLU A 220 -6.64 -20.73 -37.97
C GLU A 220 -7.19 -21.79 -38.94
N ILE A 221 -8.00 -21.39 -39.93
CA ILE A 221 -8.48 -22.29 -40.99
C ILE A 221 -7.31 -22.78 -41.85
N ASP A 222 -6.38 -21.90 -42.22
CA ASP A 222 -5.26 -22.24 -43.08
C ASP A 222 -4.26 -23.14 -42.34
N ASP A 223 -4.01 -22.90 -41.05
CA ASP A 223 -3.23 -23.78 -40.18
C ASP A 223 -3.89 -25.16 -40.03
N ALA A 224 -5.20 -25.21 -39.77
CA ALA A 224 -5.92 -26.49 -39.67
C ALA A 224 -5.90 -27.27 -40.98
N ARG A 225 -5.91 -26.60 -42.14
CA ARG A 225 -5.74 -27.24 -43.46
C ARG A 225 -4.32 -27.77 -43.64
N ALA A 226 -3.31 -27.04 -43.17
CA ALA A 226 -1.92 -27.50 -43.20
C ALA A 226 -1.73 -28.76 -42.34
N ASP A 227 -2.35 -28.83 -41.16
CA ASP A 227 -2.33 -30.01 -40.28
C ASP A 227 -2.95 -31.24 -40.98
N ILE A 228 -4.07 -31.07 -41.68
CA ILE A 228 -4.69 -32.15 -42.46
C ILE A 228 -3.77 -32.60 -43.60
N ALA A 229 -3.14 -31.66 -44.31
CA ALA A 229 -2.24 -31.96 -45.41
C ALA A 229 -0.97 -32.71 -44.94
N GLU A 230 -0.48 -32.37 -43.75
CA GLU A 230 0.63 -33.07 -43.13
C GLU A 230 0.23 -34.49 -42.68
N ASP A 231 -0.94 -34.68 -42.06
CA ASP A 231 -1.46 -36.04 -41.77
C ASP A 231 -1.65 -36.86 -43.06
N ASP A 232 -2.13 -36.26 -44.16
CA ASP A 232 -2.20 -36.92 -45.46
C ASP A 232 -0.81 -37.38 -45.94
N ARG A 233 0.24 -36.59 -45.70
CA ARG A 233 1.62 -36.93 -46.06
C ARG A 233 2.15 -38.07 -45.21
N VAL A 234 1.95 -38.01 -43.90
CA VAL A 234 2.35 -39.08 -42.96
C VAL A 234 1.63 -40.38 -43.29
N ALA A 235 0.31 -40.33 -43.49
CA ALA A 235 -0.49 -41.52 -43.79
C ALA A 235 -0.10 -42.20 -45.10
N ARG A 236 0.36 -41.45 -46.12
CA ARG A 236 0.90 -42.03 -47.36
C ARG A 236 2.17 -42.85 -47.12
N VAL A 237 2.98 -42.48 -46.14
CA VAL A 237 4.23 -43.18 -45.81
C VAL A 237 4.00 -44.32 -44.82
N SER A 238 3.20 -44.07 -43.78
CA SER A 238 2.99 -45.00 -42.66
C SER A 238 1.86 -46.02 -42.90
N GLY A 239 0.95 -45.75 -43.85
CA GLY A 239 -0.26 -46.52 -44.06
C GLY A 239 -1.36 -46.30 -43.01
N VAL A 240 -1.15 -45.43 -42.02
CA VAL A 240 -2.07 -45.18 -40.91
C VAL A 240 -2.49 -43.71 -40.88
N ARG A 241 -3.80 -43.44 -40.79
CA ARG A 241 -4.38 -42.10 -40.69
C ARG A 241 -4.69 -41.74 -39.23
N ASN A 242 -4.37 -40.53 -38.81
CA ASN A 242 -4.75 -40.04 -37.49
C ASN A 242 -6.12 -39.33 -37.56
N LEU A 243 -7.19 -40.09 -37.30
CA LEU A 243 -8.55 -39.54 -37.33
C LEU A 243 -8.81 -38.48 -36.25
N SER A 244 -8.07 -38.47 -35.14
CA SER A 244 -8.22 -37.45 -34.08
C SER A 244 -7.77 -36.08 -34.60
N VAL A 245 -6.58 -36.01 -35.19
CA VAL A 245 -6.02 -34.76 -35.75
C VAL A 245 -6.94 -34.19 -36.82
N ARG A 246 -7.51 -35.03 -37.69
CA ARG A 246 -8.48 -34.59 -38.70
C ARG A 246 -9.77 -34.09 -38.11
N HIS A 247 -10.29 -34.77 -37.09
CA HIS A 247 -11.51 -34.35 -36.44
C HIS A 247 -11.32 -33.00 -35.74
N GLU A 248 -10.22 -32.81 -35.01
CA GLU A 248 -9.87 -31.56 -34.34
C GLU A 248 -9.63 -30.40 -35.33
N ALA A 249 -8.88 -30.65 -36.41
CA ALA A 249 -8.70 -29.68 -37.48
C ALA A 249 -10.04 -29.34 -38.18
N GLY A 250 -10.87 -30.34 -38.45
CA GLY A 250 -12.21 -30.15 -39.01
C GLY A 250 -13.11 -29.30 -38.11
N LEU A 251 -13.08 -29.54 -36.79
CA LEU A 251 -13.82 -28.75 -35.81
C LEU A 251 -13.35 -27.28 -35.79
N ARG A 252 -12.04 -27.03 -35.81
CA ARG A 252 -11.48 -25.67 -35.89
C ARG A 252 -11.96 -24.94 -37.14
N ILE A 253 -11.90 -25.60 -38.30
CA ILE A 253 -12.36 -25.03 -39.57
C ILE A 253 -13.85 -24.68 -39.50
N VAL A 254 -14.70 -25.63 -39.10
CA VAL A 254 -16.16 -25.42 -39.04
C VAL A 254 -16.50 -24.30 -38.07
N ARG A 255 -15.89 -24.29 -36.88
CA ARG A 255 -16.10 -23.25 -35.88
C ARG A 255 -15.72 -21.87 -36.41
N CYS A 256 -14.52 -21.72 -36.98
CA CYS A 256 -14.09 -20.46 -37.56
C CYS A 256 -15.00 -20.01 -38.70
N GLN A 257 -15.44 -20.92 -39.57
CA GLN A 257 -16.37 -20.59 -40.65
C GLN A 257 -17.73 -20.08 -40.16
N ASP A 258 -18.21 -20.59 -39.02
CA ASP A 258 -19.45 -20.11 -38.41
C ASP A 258 -19.25 -18.79 -37.66
N ASP A 259 -18.16 -18.66 -36.89
CA ASP A 259 -17.80 -17.43 -36.17
C ASP A 259 -17.54 -16.27 -37.13
N MET A 260 -16.86 -16.50 -38.27
CA MET A 260 -16.64 -15.50 -39.32
C MET A 260 -17.95 -14.93 -39.87
N LYS A 261 -19.04 -15.71 -39.97
CA LYS A 261 -20.35 -15.19 -40.40
C LYS A 261 -20.91 -14.23 -39.36
N ALA A 262 -20.79 -14.56 -38.07
CA ALA A 262 -21.25 -13.71 -36.98
C ALA A 262 -20.43 -12.41 -36.92
N TYR A 263 -19.10 -12.51 -36.99
CA TYR A 263 -18.19 -11.37 -37.02
C TYR A 263 -18.42 -10.48 -38.24
N TRP A 264 -18.63 -11.07 -39.42
CA TRP A 264 -18.94 -10.30 -40.63
C TRP A 264 -20.25 -9.52 -40.50
N LYS A 265 -21.29 -10.13 -39.93
CA LYS A 265 -22.55 -9.43 -39.67
C LYS A 265 -22.35 -8.25 -38.71
N ALA A 266 -21.63 -8.47 -37.61
CA ALA A 266 -21.31 -7.42 -36.64
C ALA A 266 -20.44 -6.31 -37.28
N TYR A 267 -19.44 -6.68 -38.06
CA TYR A 267 -18.58 -5.77 -38.81
C TYR A 267 -19.38 -4.84 -39.73
N LYS A 268 -20.30 -5.40 -40.52
CA LYS A 268 -21.16 -4.61 -41.41
C LYS A 268 -22.16 -3.73 -40.65
N GLN A 269 -22.69 -4.19 -39.51
CA GLN A 269 -23.56 -3.39 -38.65
C GLN A 269 -22.85 -2.16 -38.06
N LEU A 270 -21.54 -2.27 -37.82
CA LEU A 270 -20.68 -1.18 -37.33
C LEU A 270 -20.12 -0.29 -38.45
N GLY A 271 -20.64 -0.39 -39.69
CA GLY A 271 -20.21 0.46 -40.80
C GLY A 271 -18.90 0.01 -41.47
N GLY A 272 -18.53 -1.27 -41.33
CA GLY A 272 -17.35 -1.84 -41.97
C GLY A 272 -17.22 -1.51 -43.47
N LYS A 273 -16.01 -1.17 -43.90
CA LYS A 273 -15.74 -0.51 -45.20
C LYS A 273 -15.70 -1.48 -46.39
N GLU A 274 -15.22 -2.70 -46.19
CA GLU A 274 -15.10 -3.72 -47.23
C GLU A 274 -16.49 -4.16 -47.71
N ARG A 275 -16.63 -4.38 -49.02
CA ARG A 275 -17.91 -4.72 -49.64
C ARG A 275 -18.22 -6.21 -49.47
N THR A 276 -17.18 -7.04 -49.47
CA THR A 276 -17.31 -8.49 -49.31
C THR A 276 -16.26 -9.05 -48.36
N MET A 277 -16.54 -10.22 -47.79
CA MET A 277 -15.58 -10.93 -46.94
C MET A 277 -14.31 -11.28 -47.70
N ALA A 278 -14.43 -11.63 -48.99
CA ALA A 278 -13.30 -11.91 -49.86
C ALA A 278 -12.41 -10.68 -50.14
N GLU A 279 -12.93 -9.45 -49.99
CA GLU A 279 -12.09 -8.24 -50.05
C GLU A 279 -11.31 -8.02 -48.75
N LEU A 280 -11.90 -8.40 -47.61
CA LEU A 280 -11.25 -8.28 -46.29
C LEU A 280 -10.11 -9.30 -46.12
N LEU A 281 -10.25 -10.48 -46.72
CA LEU A 281 -9.29 -11.58 -46.63
C LEU A 281 -8.16 -11.52 -47.68
N LYS A 282 -8.06 -10.45 -48.47
CA LYS A 282 -6.99 -10.22 -49.46
C LYS A 282 -5.84 -9.42 -48.87
#